data_AF-R7RVG5-F1
#
_entry.id   AF-R7RVG5-F1
#
_cell.length_a   1.000
_cell.length_b   1.000
_cell.length_c   1.000
_cell.angle_alpha   90.00
_cell.angle_beta   90.00
_cell.angle_gamma   90.00
#
_symmetry.space_group_name_H-M   'P 1'
#
loop_
_entity.id
_entity.type
_entity.pdbx_description
1 polymer ?
#
loop_
_entity_poly.entity_id
_entity_poly.type
_entity_poly.pdbx_seq_one_letter_code
_entity_poly.pdbx_strand_id
1 'polypeptide(L)'
;MAKALIDFFDKKYKKKKKVTVETNRSSAATMDLVVEDGEDYEGEDADLADILAASETPQERAIREAADVGQSAVDDHAVSMTRARAVRDMAAQGVVISAAQQQSAIKIFPKISGLAIKIRDSGPIRHIWDKTVVEHPPNPKYGAQLKYPARRNTTRWDSEFDCLTSSRAFADASKAITSNKDLKLQTFKLTVEQNNLANDLHDMLSAFKTITSLFQSGATLIIEVLPAFHDLDVRLKMMANDVTLAPVCRVAAYAAHLQCDKYYDLFSECEAVAFCIACCPDRKLQWFRDRGWNEVQIAKLRQDIIDRFRSCYRTTPPTLPAETITSTSGADRWAPPQRTPIFHDPNNIETYLDADPIPTLVDQTVLQYWDCRLQRTPDVARFCLSYISAPGKSFSLSSSTLGILSQPLYFTATSVEPERTFSKGRNQIDWNQQSMGQDTFNPRMVMESWADAPWFDLNIAARVLEENCRPLRSKT
;
A
#
# COMPACT_ATOMS: atom_id res chain seq x y z
N MET A 1 3.56 6.71 1.72
CA MET A 1 5.02 6.43 1.68
C MET A 1 5.63 6.77 0.33
N ALA A 2 5.24 6.11 -0.78
CA ALA A 2 5.79 6.38 -2.12
C ALA A 2 5.72 7.87 -2.52
N LYS A 3 4.63 8.57 -2.19
CA LYS A 3 4.48 10.02 -2.43
C LYS A 3 5.60 10.87 -1.80
N ALA A 4 6.11 10.49 -0.62
CA ALA A 4 7.20 11.23 0.04
C ALA A 4 8.52 11.14 -0.74
N LEU A 5 8.73 10.04 -1.48
CA LEU A 5 9.87 9.88 -2.38
C LEU A 5 9.63 10.64 -3.70
N ILE A 6 8.45 10.46 -4.30
CA ILE A 6 8.07 11.07 -5.59
C ILE A 6 8.12 12.60 -5.53
N ASP A 7 7.80 13.21 -4.40
CA ASP A 7 7.76 14.68 -4.22
C ASP A 7 9.12 15.37 -4.50
N PHE A 8 10.24 14.63 -4.43
CA PHE A 8 11.56 15.16 -4.80
C PHE A 8 11.78 15.28 -6.32
N PHE A 9 10.98 14.59 -7.11
CA PHE A 9 11.12 14.43 -8.57
C PHE A 9 9.97 15.04 -9.35
N ASP A 10 9.01 15.66 -8.67
CA ASP A 10 7.83 16.25 -9.28
C ASP A 10 7.73 17.73 -8.96
N LYS A 11 7.61 18.55 -10.00
CA LYS A 11 7.28 19.97 -9.87
C LYS A 11 5.76 20.12 -9.89
N LYS A 12 5.17 20.49 -8.75
CA LYS A 12 3.76 20.88 -8.69
C LYS A 12 3.58 22.26 -9.33
N TYR A 13 3.17 22.30 -10.60
CA TYR A 13 2.82 23.56 -11.26
C TYR A 13 1.50 24.09 -10.69
N LYS A 14 1.52 25.28 -10.09
CA LYS A 14 0.29 25.95 -9.63
C LYS A 14 -0.43 26.56 -10.82
N LYS A 15 -1.72 26.25 -11.02
CA LYS A 15 -2.52 26.88 -12.07
C LYS A 15 -2.77 28.35 -11.73
N LYS A 16 -2.58 29.25 -12.70
CA LYS A 16 -3.14 30.61 -12.62
C LYS A 16 -4.65 30.52 -12.48
N LYS A 17 -5.21 30.87 -11.32
CA LYS A 17 -6.65 31.14 -11.22
C LYS A 17 -6.94 32.41 -12.00
N LYS A 18 -7.62 32.30 -13.15
CA LYS A 18 -8.22 33.46 -13.80
C LYS A 18 -9.38 33.92 -12.92
N VAL A 19 -9.14 34.90 -12.05
CA VAL A 19 -10.21 35.54 -11.29
C VAL A 19 -10.98 36.44 -12.26
N THR A 20 -12.10 35.95 -12.77
CA THR A 20 -13.09 36.83 -13.40
C THR A 20 -13.81 37.54 -12.27
N VAL A 21 -13.41 38.78 -11.98
CA VAL A 21 -14.13 39.62 -11.01
C VAL A 21 -15.45 40.06 -11.67
N GLU A 22 -16.54 39.36 -11.37
CA GLU A 22 -17.87 39.95 -11.49
C GLU A 22 -18.07 40.89 -10.29
N THR A 23 -17.99 42.19 -10.55
CA THR A 23 -18.38 43.23 -9.60
C THR A 23 -19.86 43.13 -9.30
N ASN A 24 -20.22 42.43 -8.22
CA ASN A 24 -21.50 42.63 -7.55
C ASN A 24 -21.27 42.93 -6.07
N ARG A 25 -21.68 44.15 -5.68
CA ARG A 25 -21.68 44.66 -4.31
C ARG A 25 -22.77 43.94 -3.50
N SER A 26 -22.36 43.15 -2.51
CA SER A 26 -23.04 43.10 -1.21
C SER A 26 -22.17 42.40 -0.17
N SER A 27 -22.04 43.07 0.97
CA SER A 27 -21.25 42.74 2.14
C SER A 27 -21.72 41.50 2.91
N ALA A 28 -20.78 40.61 3.28
CA ALA A 28 -20.73 39.97 4.60
C ALA A 28 -19.40 39.22 4.81
N ALA A 29 -18.79 39.47 5.97
CA ALA A 29 -17.64 38.85 6.63
C ALA A 29 -16.94 37.66 5.93
N THR A 30 -15.70 37.91 5.49
CA THR A 30 -14.80 36.94 4.87
C THR A 30 -13.82 36.40 5.92
N MET A 31 -13.81 35.08 6.15
CA MET A 31 -12.63 34.41 6.70
C MET A 31 -11.53 34.46 5.62
N ASP A 32 -10.35 34.98 5.98
CA ASP A 32 -9.17 35.04 5.11
C ASP A 32 -8.73 33.62 4.70
N LEU A 33 -9.29 33.15 3.58
CA LEU A 33 -8.70 32.10 2.78
C LEU A 33 -7.54 32.74 2.02
N VAL A 34 -6.31 32.44 2.45
CA VAL A 34 -5.09 32.77 1.70
C VAL A 34 -5.21 32.11 0.32
N VAL A 35 -5.62 32.89 -0.68
CA VAL A 35 -5.54 32.50 -2.08
C VAL A 35 -4.07 32.63 -2.45
N GLU A 36 -3.34 31.51 -2.47
CA GLU A 36 -1.99 31.50 -3.04
C GLU A 36 -2.07 31.92 -4.52
N ASP A 37 -1.48 33.08 -4.84
CA ASP A 37 -1.30 33.53 -6.21
C ASP A 37 -0.51 32.48 -7.01
N GLY A 38 -0.94 32.23 -8.25
CA GLY A 38 -0.24 31.30 -9.14
C GLY A 38 1.15 31.84 -9.50
N GLU A 39 2.16 30.99 -9.45
CA GLU A 39 3.53 31.36 -9.86
C GLU A 39 3.59 31.67 -11.37
N ASP A 40 4.26 32.77 -11.72
CA ASP A 40 4.61 33.08 -13.10
C ASP A 40 5.79 32.20 -13.54
N TYR A 41 5.50 31.14 -14.31
CA TYR A 41 6.53 30.32 -14.95
C TYR A 41 7.01 30.99 -16.24
N GLU A 42 8.31 30.91 -16.51
CA GLU A 42 8.92 31.38 -17.76
C GLU A 42 9.57 30.22 -18.54
N GLY A 43 9.64 30.37 -19.86
CA GLY A 43 10.36 29.46 -20.76
C GLY A 43 9.84 28.02 -20.74
N GLU A 44 10.76 27.06 -20.60
CA GLU A 44 10.48 25.61 -20.59
C GLU A 44 9.42 25.22 -19.56
N ASP A 45 9.43 25.87 -18.40
CA ASP A 45 8.54 25.56 -17.29
C ASP A 45 7.11 26.06 -17.56
N ALA A 46 6.94 27.16 -18.31
CA ALA A 46 5.64 27.65 -18.74
C ALA A 46 4.99 26.66 -19.73
N ASP A 47 5.76 26.21 -20.73
CA ASP A 47 5.29 25.23 -21.71
C ASP A 47 4.84 23.92 -21.06
N LEU A 48 5.60 23.43 -20.07
CA LEU A 48 5.25 22.22 -19.31
C LEU A 48 3.98 22.43 -18.47
N ALA A 49 3.87 23.58 -17.77
CA ALA A 49 2.70 23.92 -16.97
C ALA A 49 1.41 23.92 -17.81
N ASP A 50 1.44 24.58 -18.98
CA ASP A 50 0.29 24.71 -19.86
C ASP A 50 -0.19 23.35 -20.40
N ILE A 51 0.74 22.49 -20.80
CA ILE A 51 0.41 21.18 -21.37
C ILE A 51 -0.17 20.25 -20.31
N LEU A 52 0.43 20.20 -19.12
CA LEU A 52 -0.06 19.39 -18.02
C LEU A 52 -1.43 19.89 -17.54
N ALA A 53 -1.60 21.21 -17.45
CA ALA A 53 -2.87 21.84 -17.07
C ALA A 53 -4.01 21.52 -18.04
N ALA A 54 -3.72 21.49 -19.35
CA ALA A 54 -4.70 21.19 -20.40
C ALA A 54 -5.07 19.69 -20.46
N SER A 55 -4.20 18.81 -19.97
CA SER A 55 -4.39 17.35 -20.03
C SER A 55 -5.19 16.75 -18.87
N GLU A 56 -5.43 17.53 -17.80
CA GLU A 56 -6.19 17.10 -16.63
C GLU A 56 -7.63 16.73 -17.03
N THR A 57 -8.02 15.49 -16.74
CA THR A 57 -9.35 14.99 -17.08
C THR A 57 -10.43 15.66 -16.21
N PRO A 58 -11.70 15.76 -16.69
CA PRO A 58 -12.80 16.26 -15.88
C PRO A 58 -12.97 15.51 -14.56
N GLN A 59 -12.66 14.21 -14.54
CA GLN A 59 -12.70 13.38 -13.34
C GLN A 59 -11.59 13.73 -12.36
N GLU A 60 -10.34 13.87 -12.81
CA GLU A 60 -9.23 14.31 -11.94
C GLU A 60 -9.49 15.70 -11.37
N ARG A 61 -10.05 16.61 -12.19
CA ARG A 61 -10.47 17.93 -11.76
C ARG A 61 -11.56 17.87 -10.71
N ALA A 62 -12.60 17.07 -10.93
CA ALA A 62 -13.69 16.89 -9.99
C ALA A 62 -13.22 16.24 -8.67
N ILE A 63 -12.32 15.26 -8.73
CA ILE A 63 -11.71 14.65 -7.53
C ILE A 63 -10.89 15.68 -6.77
N ARG A 64 -10.11 16.51 -7.46
CA ARG A 64 -9.32 17.58 -6.83
C ARG A 64 -10.19 18.65 -6.18
N GLU A 65 -11.32 18.99 -6.80
CA GLU A 65 -12.28 19.95 -6.29
C GLU A 65 -13.18 19.37 -5.19
N ALA A 66 -13.44 18.06 -5.20
CA ALA A 66 -14.22 17.34 -4.20
C ALA A 66 -13.38 16.79 -3.03
N ALA A 67 -12.06 16.72 -3.17
CA ALA A 67 -11.16 16.38 -2.08
C ALA A 67 -11.38 17.40 -0.96
N ASP A 68 -11.66 16.91 0.25
CA ASP A 68 -11.77 17.77 1.41
C ASP A 68 -10.50 18.62 1.51
N VAL A 69 -10.68 19.93 1.33
CA VAL A 69 -9.61 20.91 1.30
C VAL A 69 -8.77 20.82 2.58
N GLY A 70 -9.40 20.43 3.69
CA GLY A 70 -8.73 20.13 4.96
C GLY A 70 -7.78 18.93 4.86
N GLN A 71 -8.28 17.73 4.51
CA GLN A 71 -7.47 16.51 4.48
C GLN A 71 -6.32 16.58 3.47
N SER A 72 -6.56 17.12 2.28
CA SER A 72 -5.53 17.24 1.24
C SER A 72 -4.40 18.19 1.68
N ALA A 73 -4.75 19.30 2.33
CA ALA A 73 -3.78 20.25 2.87
C ALA A 73 -2.96 19.64 4.02
N VAL A 74 -3.58 18.84 4.89
CA VAL A 74 -2.89 18.14 5.99
C VAL A 74 -1.89 17.12 5.43
N ASP A 75 -2.28 16.33 4.44
CA ASP A 75 -1.40 15.32 3.83
C ASP A 75 -0.22 15.98 3.11
N ASP A 76 -0.47 17.05 2.34
CA ASP A 76 0.59 17.78 1.65
C ASP A 76 1.53 18.50 2.63
N HIS A 77 1.00 19.06 3.73
CA HIS A 77 1.81 19.62 4.80
C HIS A 77 2.67 18.55 5.49
N ALA A 78 2.11 17.37 5.77
CA ALA A 78 2.85 16.26 6.37
C ALA A 78 3.98 15.76 5.47
N VAL A 79 3.75 15.68 4.16
CA VAL A 79 4.79 15.33 3.16
C VAL A 79 5.87 16.41 3.12
N SER A 80 5.50 17.68 3.07
CA SER A 80 6.43 18.82 3.07
C SER A 80 7.34 18.84 4.31
N MET A 81 6.75 18.65 5.50
CA MET A 81 7.51 18.56 6.76
C MET A 81 8.47 17.37 6.78
N THR A 82 8.04 16.23 6.24
CA THR A 82 8.88 15.02 6.14
C THR A 82 10.05 15.25 5.19
N ARG A 83 9.80 15.89 4.04
CA ARG A 83 10.82 16.29 3.07
C ARG A 83 11.85 17.24 3.69
N ALA A 84 11.40 18.29 4.38
CA ALA A 84 12.28 19.25 5.02
C ALA A 84 13.16 18.61 6.11
N ARG A 85 12.58 17.70 6.91
CA ARG A 85 13.32 16.91 7.89
C ARG A 85 14.36 16.01 7.22
N ALA A 86 13.97 15.27 6.18
CA ALA A 86 14.88 14.37 5.47
C ALA A 86 16.09 15.09 4.89
N VAL A 87 15.88 16.27 4.27
CA VAL A 87 16.98 17.10 3.74
C VAL A 87 17.92 17.52 4.86
N ARG A 88 17.40 17.96 6.00
CA ARG A 88 18.21 18.41 7.15
C ARG A 88 19.02 17.27 7.75
N ASP A 89 18.37 16.14 8.04
CA ASP A 89 18.99 15.00 8.71
C ASP A 89 20.08 14.37 7.82
N MET A 90 19.83 14.27 6.51
CA MET A 90 20.82 13.75 5.55
C MET A 90 21.96 14.75 5.28
N ALA A 91 21.68 16.06 5.29
CA ALA A 91 22.74 17.08 5.20
C ALA A 91 23.68 17.02 6.41
N ALA A 92 23.16 16.75 7.62
CA ALA A 92 23.98 16.53 8.81
C ALA A 92 24.89 15.28 8.68
N GLN A 93 24.51 14.32 7.84
CA GLN A 93 25.31 13.13 7.49
C GLN A 93 26.22 13.36 6.26
N GLY A 94 26.32 14.60 5.76
CA GLY A 94 27.17 14.96 4.63
C GLY A 94 26.55 14.75 3.25
N VAL A 95 25.24 14.42 3.17
CA VAL A 95 24.53 14.24 1.89
C VAL A 95 23.74 15.51 1.57
N VAL A 96 24.29 16.33 0.66
CA VAL A 96 23.69 17.62 0.27
C VAL A 96 23.20 17.55 -1.17
N ILE A 97 21.93 17.94 -1.39
CA ILE A 97 21.36 18.07 -2.73
C ILE A 97 21.75 19.44 -3.30
N SER A 98 22.44 19.45 -4.44
CA SER A 98 22.76 20.72 -5.10
C SER A 98 21.51 21.32 -5.78
N ALA A 99 21.47 22.64 -5.92
CA ALA A 99 20.36 23.31 -6.62
C ALA A 99 20.20 22.81 -8.07
N ALA A 100 21.31 22.56 -8.77
CA ALA A 100 21.29 22.01 -10.13
C ALA A 100 20.67 20.60 -10.17
N GLN A 101 21.08 19.73 -9.25
CA GLN A 101 20.53 18.38 -9.16
C GLN A 101 19.03 18.39 -8.81
N GLN A 102 18.62 19.26 -7.88
CA GLN A 102 17.22 19.43 -7.53
C GLN A 102 16.38 19.88 -8.75
N GLN A 103 16.90 20.83 -9.55
CA GLN A 103 16.25 21.28 -10.78
C GLN A 103 16.19 20.18 -11.85
N SER A 104 17.26 19.38 -12.00
CA SER A 104 17.25 18.20 -12.88
C SER A 104 16.17 17.19 -12.46
N ALA A 105 16.06 16.89 -11.16
CA ALA A 105 15.15 15.91 -10.61
C ALA A 105 13.67 16.28 -10.79
N ILE A 106 13.26 17.50 -10.43
CA ILE A 106 11.83 17.91 -10.46
C ILE A 106 11.23 17.98 -11.87
N LYS A 107 12.09 18.00 -12.90
CA LYS A 107 11.68 18.06 -14.32
C LYS A 107 11.42 16.68 -14.94
N ILE A 108 11.77 15.58 -14.26
CA ILE A 108 11.66 14.22 -14.83
C ILE A 108 10.21 13.88 -15.16
N PHE A 109 9.31 13.92 -14.16
CA PHE A 109 7.90 13.57 -14.40
C PHE A 109 7.21 14.52 -15.38
N PRO A 110 7.36 15.86 -15.28
CA PRO A 110 6.78 16.78 -16.26
C PRO A 110 7.19 16.47 -17.70
N LYS A 111 8.46 16.16 -17.95
CA LYS A 111 8.94 15.84 -19.30
C LYS A 111 8.39 14.52 -19.83
N ILE A 112 8.47 13.45 -19.02
CA ILE A 112 7.98 12.12 -19.41
C ILE A 112 6.47 12.14 -19.65
N SER A 113 5.71 12.70 -18.71
CA SER A 113 4.25 12.77 -18.80
C SER A 113 3.79 13.72 -19.93
N GLY A 114 4.43 14.88 -20.07
CA GLY A 114 4.15 15.83 -21.15
C GLY A 114 4.38 15.23 -22.54
N LEU A 115 5.45 14.44 -22.71
CA LEU A 115 5.71 13.71 -23.95
C LEU A 115 4.61 12.66 -24.22
N ALA A 116 4.24 11.88 -23.21
CA ALA A 116 3.19 10.87 -23.32
C ALA A 116 1.83 11.50 -23.71
N ILE A 117 1.51 12.66 -23.14
CA ILE A 117 0.34 13.47 -23.49
C ILE A 117 0.42 13.91 -24.95
N LYS A 118 1.53 14.55 -25.37
CA LYS A 118 1.68 15.05 -26.75
C LYS A 118 1.61 13.94 -27.80
N ILE A 119 2.25 12.80 -27.56
CA ILE A 119 2.19 11.64 -28.45
C ILE A 119 0.77 11.13 -28.58
N ARG A 120 0.03 11.05 -27.47
CA ARG A 120 -1.33 10.53 -27.49
C ARG A 120 -2.30 11.56 -28.06
N ASP A 121 -2.32 12.80 -27.59
CA ASP A 121 -3.40 13.73 -27.90
C ASP A 121 -3.24 14.47 -29.25
N SER A 122 -2.02 14.54 -29.80
CA SER A 122 -1.79 15.16 -31.10
C SER A 122 -1.80 14.12 -32.22
N GLY A 123 -2.82 14.14 -33.08
CA GLY A 123 -2.93 13.24 -34.24
C GLY A 123 -1.67 13.22 -35.14
N PRO A 124 -1.11 14.37 -35.55
CA PRO A 124 0.12 14.42 -36.34
C PRO A 124 1.33 13.78 -35.64
N ILE A 125 1.52 14.05 -34.35
CA ILE A 125 2.63 13.47 -33.57
C ILE A 125 2.41 11.97 -33.40
N ARG A 126 1.18 11.53 -33.12
CA ARG A 126 0.83 10.11 -32.97
C ARG A 126 1.15 9.32 -34.23
N HIS A 127 0.81 9.83 -35.40
CA HIS A 127 1.11 9.16 -36.66
C HIS A 127 2.63 9.02 -36.91
N ILE A 128 3.42 10.02 -36.51
CA ILE A 128 4.88 9.94 -36.62
C ILE A 128 5.43 8.95 -35.57
N TRP A 129 4.91 8.98 -34.35
CA TRP A 129 5.25 8.04 -33.30
C TRP A 129 5.00 6.59 -33.73
N ASP A 130 3.86 6.29 -34.34
CA ASP A 130 3.54 4.94 -34.80
C ASP A 130 4.60 4.41 -35.78
N LYS A 131 5.17 5.28 -36.62
CA LYS A 131 6.31 4.93 -37.49
C LYS A 131 7.62 4.79 -36.70
N THR A 132 7.90 5.73 -35.81
CA THR A 132 9.12 5.73 -34.99
C THR A 132 9.23 4.49 -34.10
N VAL A 133 8.11 4.00 -33.55
CA VAL A 133 8.10 2.78 -32.70
C VAL A 133 8.31 1.50 -33.52
N VAL A 134 7.95 1.48 -34.80
CA VAL A 134 8.29 0.34 -35.68
C VAL A 134 9.80 0.30 -35.93
N GLU A 135 10.42 1.46 -36.13
CA GLU A 135 11.88 1.58 -36.33
C GLU A 135 12.68 1.36 -35.03
N HIS A 136 12.12 1.80 -33.90
CA HIS A 136 12.72 1.73 -32.57
C HIS A 136 11.73 1.05 -31.61
N PRO A 137 11.59 -0.29 -31.69
CA PRO A 137 10.61 -1.04 -30.91
C PRO A 137 10.87 -0.91 -29.40
N PRO A 138 9.83 -1.08 -28.56
CA PRO A 138 9.99 -0.98 -27.11
C PRO A 138 10.96 -2.06 -26.62
N ASN A 139 11.79 -1.68 -25.64
CA ASN A 139 12.68 -2.61 -24.98
C ASN A 139 11.85 -3.74 -24.29
N PRO A 140 12.05 -5.01 -24.68
CA PRO A 140 11.25 -6.12 -24.16
C PRO A 140 11.32 -6.28 -22.64
N LYS A 141 12.42 -5.88 -22.00
CA LYS A 141 12.60 -5.93 -20.54
C LYS A 141 11.55 -5.10 -19.79
N TYR A 142 11.07 -4.01 -20.39
CA TYR A 142 10.15 -3.06 -19.76
C TYR A 142 8.75 -3.07 -20.40
N GLY A 143 8.52 -3.91 -21.43
CA GLY A 143 7.20 -4.14 -22.02
C GLY A 143 7.24 -4.21 -23.54
N ALA A 144 7.44 -5.41 -24.09
CA ALA A 144 7.47 -5.68 -25.54
C ALA A 144 6.14 -5.34 -26.26
N GLN A 145 5.03 -5.42 -25.53
CA GLN A 145 3.68 -5.22 -26.04
C GLN A 145 3.19 -3.77 -25.96
N LEU A 146 3.97 -2.87 -25.35
CA LEU A 146 3.58 -1.47 -25.22
C LEU A 146 3.55 -0.82 -26.60
N LYS A 147 2.46 -0.08 -26.88
CA LYS A 147 2.32 0.71 -28.12
C LYS A 147 2.56 2.20 -27.90
N TYR A 148 2.25 2.69 -26.70
CA TYR A 148 2.34 4.11 -26.35
C TYR A 148 2.91 4.29 -24.95
N PRO A 149 3.60 5.42 -24.67
CA PRO A 149 4.04 5.76 -23.33
C PRO A 149 2.86 5.82 -22.37
N ALA A 150 3.02 5.38 -21.14
CA ALA A 150 1.96 5.39 -20.13
C ALA A 150 1.63 6.84 -19.73
N ARG A 151 0.34 7.11 -19.50
CA ARG A 151 -0.09 8.40 -18.95
C ARG A 151 0.08 8.39 -17.44
N ARG A 152 0.45 9.55 -16.93
CA ARG A 152 0.46 9.81 -15.50
C ARG A 152 -0.97 10.07 -15.03
N ASN A 153 -1.34 9.49 -13.89
CA ASN A 153 -2.58 9.77 -13.18
C ASN A 153 -2.21 10.19 -11.75
N THR A 154 -2.42 11.46 -11.45
CA THR A 154 -1.99 12.04 -10.16
C THR A 154 -2.71 11.46 -8.95
N THR A 155 -3.82 10.74 -9.14
CA THR A 155 -4.56 10.08 -8.05
C THR A 155 -3.97 8.74 -7.64
N ARG A 156 -3.04 8.16 -8.42
CA ARG A 156 -2.45 6.85 -8.12
C ARG A 156 -0.95 6.84 -8.37
N TRP A 157 -0.20 6.59 -7.30
CA TRP A 157 1.27 6.58 -7.31
C TRP A 157 1.85 5.51 -8.26
N ASP A 158 1.10 4.45 -8.56
CA ASP A 158 1.55 3.37 -9.45
C ASP A 158 1.63 3.82 -10.91
N SER A 159 0.90 4.88 -11.28
CA SER A 159 0.99 5.49 -12.60
C SER A 159 2.35 6.15 -12.83
N GLU A 160 2.99 6.71 -11.80
CA GLU A 160 4.36 7.22 -11.88
C GLU A 160 5.36 6.10 -12.20
N PHE A 161 5.19 4.94 -11.57
CA PHE A 161 6.01 3.76 -11.87
C PHE A 161 5.79 3.27 -13.31
N ASP A 162 4.54 3.21 -13.77
CA ASP A 162 4.22 2.83 -15.15
C ASP A 162 4.76 3.84 -16.17
N CYS A 163 4.71 5.15 -15.86
CA CYS A 163 5.33 6.19 -16.68
C CYS A 163 6.82 5.96 -16.85
N LEU A 164 7.56 5.74 -15.76
CA LEU A 164 8.99 5.47 -15.82
C LEU A 164 9.30 4.16 -16.55
N THR A 165 8.50 3.12 -16.31
CA THR A 165 8.61 1.82 -17.01
C THR A 165 8.48 2.02 -18.51
N SER A 166 7.45 2.73 -18.96
CA SER A 166 7.23 3.02 -20.37
C SER A 166 8.31 3.95 -20.96
N SER A 167 8.84 4.88 -20.17
CA SER A 167 9.96 5.75 -20.59
C SER A 167 11.23 4.92 -20.86
N ARG A 168 11.51 3.91 -20.04
CA ARG A 168 12.61 2.96 -20.28
C ARG A 168 12.33 2.04 -21.48
N ALA A 169 11.07 1.61 -21.65
CA ALA A 169 10.67 0.82 -22.80
C ALA A 169 10.91 1.59 -24.11
N PHE A 170 10.53 2.86 -24.17
CA PHE A 170 10.61 3.69 -25.38
C PHE A 170 11.78 4.68 -25.38
N ALA A 171 12.90 4.37 -24.73
CA ALA A 171 14.02 5.32 -24.63
C ALA A 171 14.53 5.77 -26.02
N ASP A 172 14.73 4.82 -26.94
CA ASP A 172 15.23 5.10 -28.29
C ASP A 172 14.20 5.84 -29.15
N ALA A 173 12.94 5.38 -29.15
CA ALA A 173 11.85 6.04 -29.86
C ALA A 173 11.62 7.48 -29.35
N SER A 174 11.69 7.68 -28.04
CA SER A 174 11.57 9.00 -27.40
C SER A 174 12.72 9.92 -27.82
N LYS A 175 13.95 9.40 -27.88
CA LYS A 175 15.12 10.15 -28.36
C LYS A 175 14.97 10.52 -29.84
N ALA A 176 14.49 9.61 -30.69
CA ALA A 176 14.28 9.86 -32.10
C ALA A 176 13.22 10.94 -32.34
N ILE A 177 12.04 10.81 -31.72
CA ILE A 177 10.94 11.76 -31.94
C ILE A 177 11.24 13.14 -31.34
N THR A 178 11.89 13.20 -30.18
CA THR A 178 12.29 14.47 -29.57
C THR A 178 13.45 15.14 -30.31
N SER A 179 14.25 14.40 -31.09
CA SER A 179 15.31 14.97 -31.93
C SER A 179 14.79 15.62 -33.22
N ASN A 180 13.55 15.31 -33.63
CA ASN A 180 12.93 15.95 -34.78
C ASN A 180 12.54 17.41 -34.45
N LYS A 181 13.17 18.37 -35.14
CA LYS A 181 12.96 19.81 -34.93
C LYS A 181 11.57 20.28 -35.38
N ASP A 182 10.98 19.63 -36.38
CA ASP A 182 9.69 20.04 -36.95
C ASP A 182 8.53 19.82 -35.97
N LEU A 183 8.69 18.87 -35.04
CA LEU A 183 7.68 18.52 -34.06
C LEU A 183 7.70 19.43 -32.82
N LYS A 184 8.74 20.25 -32.67
CA LYS A 184 8.92 21.15 -31.51
C LYS A 184 8.82 20.40 -30.16
N LEU A 185 9.36 19.17 -30.09
CA LEU A 185 9.34 18.31 -28.90
C LEU A 185 10.63 18.35 -28.07
N GLN A 186 11.56 19.26 -28.36
CA GLN A 186 12.87 19.33 -27.72
C GLN A 186 12.77 19.57 -26.20
N THR A 187 11.75 20.30 -25.74
CA THR A 187 11.46 20.53 -24.32
C THR A 187 11.29 19.23 -23.51
N PHE A 188 10.80 18.16 -24.14
CA PHE A 188 10.61 16.87 -23.46
C PHE A 188 11.86 15.98 -23.45
N LYS A 189 12.94 16.40 -24.12
CA LYS A 189 14.17 15.64 -24.16
C LYS A 189 14.78 15.61 -22.75
N LEU A 190 14.98 14.40 -22.23
CA LEU A 190 15.69 14.18 -20.98
C LEU A 190 17.20 14.35 -21.23
N THR A 191 17.87 15.06 -20.31
CA THR A 191 19.34 15.08 -20.26
C THR A 191 19.89 13.72 -19.84
N VAL A 192 21.19 13.50 -20.00
CA VAL A 192 21.85 12.27 -19.52
C VAL A 192 21.66 12.10 -18.01
N GLU A 193 21.82 13.18 -17.25
CA GLU A 193 21.58 13.20 -15.80
C GLU A 193 20.12 12.85 -15.47
N GLN A 194 19.15 13.47 -16.15
CA GLN A 194 17.73 13.18 -15.93
C GLN A 194 17.37 11.73 -16.27
N ASN A 195 17.95 11.16 -17.33
CA ASN A 195 17.76 9.74 -17.65
C ASN A 195 18.32 8.82 -16.57
N ASN A 196 19.50 9.12 -16.03
CA ASN A 196 20.08 8.35 -14.94
C ASN A 196 19.21 8.43 -13.68
N LEU A 197 18.78 9.63 -13.30
CA LEU A 197 17.86 9.83 -12.17
C LEU A 197 16.51 9.12 -12.38
N ALA A 198 15.97 9.12 -13.60
CA ALA A 198 14.72 8.43 -13.92
C ALA A 198 14.87 6.90 -13.81
N ASN A 199 16.04 6.36 -14.18
CA ASN A 199 16.38 4.95 -14.02
C ASN A 199 16.48 4.57 -12.54
N ASP A 200 17.23 5.34 -11.75
CA ASP A 200 17.36 5.13 -10.31
C ASP A 200 15.99 5.19 -9.63
N LEU A 201 15.19 6.22 -9.97
CA LEU A 201 13.85 6.41 -9.43
C LEU A 201 12.92 5.23 -9.77
N HIS A 202 12.97 4.71 -11.00
CA HIS A 202 12.22 3.51 -11.37
C HIS A 202 12.60 2.33 -10.46
N ASP A 203 13.91 2.10 -10.28
CA ASP A 203 14.41 0.96 -9.52
C ASP A 203 14.08 1.12 -8.02
N MET A 204 14.10 2.33 -7.48
CA MET A 204 13.60 2.64 -6.14
C MET A 204 12.10 2.38 -5.99
N LEU A 205 11.28 2.85 -6.94
CA LEU A 205 9.82 2.68 -6.90
C LEU A 205 9.40 1.22 -7.09
N SER A 206 10.25 0.37 -7.65
CA SER A 206 10.00 -1.07 -7.78
C SER A 206 9.74 -1.75 -6.43
N ALA A 207 10.40 -1.30 -5.35
CA ALA A 207 10.18 -1.82 -4.00
C ALA A 207 8.73 -1.59 -3.53
N PHE A 208 8.17 -0.41 -3.81
CA PHE A 208 6.77 -0.12 -3.52
C PHE A 208 5.83 -0.92 -4.42
N LYS A 209 6.20 -1.13 -5.70
CA LYS A 209 5.39 -1.89 -6.65
C LYS A 209 5.28 -3.34 -6.24
N THR A 210 6.38 -3.98 -5.80
CA THR A 210 6.37 -5.36 -5.30
C THR A 210 5.38 -5.53 -4.16
N ILE A 211 5.43 -4.64 -3.18
CA ILE A 211 4.58 -4.69 -1.99
C ILE A 211 3.13 -4.37 -2.32
N THR A 212 2.90 -3.37 -3.16
CA THR A 212 1.53 -3.02 -3.58
C THR A 212 0.91 -4.13 -4.40
N SER A 213 1.69 -4.80 -5.27
CA SER A 213 1.23 -5.95 -6.04
C SER A 213 0.88 -7.13 -5.13
N LEU A 214 1.66 -7.32 -4.06
CA LEU A 214 1.32 -8.28 -3.01
C LEU A 214 -0.06 -7.94 -2.43
N PHE A 215 -0.25 -6.75 -1.86
CA PHE A 215 -1.53 -6.38 -1.23
C PHE A 215 -2.72 -6.26 -2.20
N GLN A 216 -2.46 -6.04 -3.49
CA GLN A 216 -3.48 -6.07 -4.53
C GLN A 216 -3.86 -7.49 -4.96
N SER A 217 -3.05 -8.50 -4.61
CA SER A 217 -3.43 -9.89 -4.81
C SER A 217 -4.62 -10.23 -3.90
N GLY A 218 -5.62 -10.93 -4.42
CA GLY A 218 -6.86 -11.26 -3.69
C GLY A 218 -6.65 -11.91 -2.32
N ALA A 219 -5.51 -12.58 -2.15
CA ALA A 219 -5.24 -13.55 -1.08
C ALA A 219 -4.35 -13.05 0.06
N THR A 220 -3.92 -11.78 0.08
CA THR A 220 -2.97 -11.32 1.10
C THR A 220 -3.58 -11.24 2.48
N LEU A 221 -2.92 -11.89 3.44
CA LEU A 221 -3.33 -11.96 4.84
C LEU A 221 -2.59 -10.92 5.68
N ILE A 222 -3.15 -10.56 6.84
CA ILE A 222 -2.51 -9.60 7.77
C ILE A 222 -1.09 -10.06 8.18
N ILE A 223 -0.83 -11.37 8.22
CA ILE A 223 0.48 -11.95 8.54
C ILE A 223 1.59 -11.52 7.56
N GLU A 224 1.23 -11.01 6.39
CA GLU A 224 2.16 -10.54 5.36
C GLU A 224 2.40 -9.03 5.45
N VAL A 225 1.58 -8.29 6.20
CA VAL A 225 1.66 -6.82 6.32
C VAL A 225 2.97 -6.39 6.97
N LEU A 226 3.21 -6.81 8.21
CA LEU A 226 4.37 -6.37 8.96
C LEU A 226 5.70 -6.79 8.31
N PRO A 227 5.86 -8.04 7.79
CA PRO A 227 7.05 -8.43 7.06
C PRO A 227 7.27 -7.63 5.78
N ALA A 228 6.24 -7.41 4.96
CA ALA A 228 6.39 -6.65 3.73
C ALA A 228 6.81 -5.20 4.01
N PHE A 229 6.23 -4.58 5.05
CA PHE A 229 6.65 -3.25 5.51
C PHE A 229 8.10 -3.24 6.03
N HIS A 230 8.53 -4.32 6.69
CA HIS A 230 9.91 -4.43 7.17
C HIS A 230 10.90 -4.52 6.03
N ASP A 231 10.59 -5.35 5.04
CA ASP A 231 11.41 -5.48 3.85
C ASP A 231 11.48 -4.15 3.07
N LEU A 232 10.39 -3.37 3.05
CA LEU A 232 10.41 -2.01 2.50
C LEU A 232 11.36 -1.10 3.25
N ASP A 233 11.23 -1.05 4.57
CA ASP A 233 12.01 -0.19 5.45
C ASP A 233 13.51 -0.48 5.33
N VAL A 234 13.89 -1.75 5.36
CA VAL A 234 15.27 -2.20 5.15
C VAL A 234 15.79 -1.74 3.79
N ARG A 235 15.01 -1.94 2.71
CA ARG A 235 15.40 -1.49 1.36
C ARG A 235 15.57 0.03 1.27
N LEU A 236 14.68 0.81 1.90
CA LEU A 236 14.78 2.27 1.91
C LEU A 236 16.00 2.76 2.68
N LYS A 237 16.33 2.13 3.82
CA LYS A 237 17.58 2.39 4.56
C LYS A 237 18.80 2.06 3.72
N MET A 238 18.78 0.93 3.00
CA MET A 238 19.86 0.57 2.08
C MET A 238 20.03 1.63 0.97
N MET A 239 18.94 2.06 0.34
CA MET A 239 18.97 3.10 -0.70
C MET A 239 19.46 4.45 -0.16
N ALA A 240 19.05 4.85 1.05
CA ALA A 240 19.52 6.10 1.67
C ALA A 240 21.05 6.09 1.92
N ASN A 241 21.58 4.91 2.27
CA ASN A 241 23.00 4.71 2.56
C ASN A 241 23.85 4.36 1.33
N ASP A 242 23.23 4.09 0.18
CA ASP A 242 23.94 3.71 -1.04
C ASP A 242 24.65 4.94 -1.66
N VAL A 243 25.97 4.96 -1.57
CA VAL A 243 26.82 6.03 -2.10
C VAL A 243 26.86 6.09 -3.63
N THR A 244 26.40 5.04 -4.32
CA THR A 244 26.32 5.00 -5.78
C THR A 244 25.12 5.78 -6.30
N LEU A 245 24.08 5.95 -5.47
CA LEU A 245 22.91 6.75 -5.80
C LEU A 245 23.20 8.25 -5.67
N ALA A 246 22.59 9.02 -6.56
CA ALA A 246 22.70 10.47 -6.53
C ALA A 246 22.12 11.02 -5.20
N PRO A 247 22.67 12.12 -4.64
CA PRO A 247 22.20 12.68 -3.36
C PRO A 247 20.68 12.87 -3.24
N VAL A 248 20.01 13.36 -4.29
CA VAL A 248 18.54 13.51 -4.31
C VAL A 248 17.80 12.18 -4.11
N CYS A 249 18.27 11.10 -4.73
CA CYS A 249 17.69 9.75 -4.58
C CYS A 249 17.86 9.25 -3.14
N ARG A 250 19.04 9.42 -2.56
CA ARG A 250 19.34 9.01 -1.19
C ARG A 250 18.46 9.74 -0.16
N VAL A 251 18.32 11.06 -0.32
CA VAL A 251 17.46 11.87 0.55
C VAL A 251 15.98 11.51 0.35
N ALA A 252 15.54 11.25 -0.88
CA ALA A 252 14.17 10.82 -1.16
C ALA A 252 13.85 9.44 -0.56
N ALA A 253 14.80 8.49 -0.61
CA ALA A 253 14.68 7.21 0.08
C ALA A 253 14.58 7.38 1.60
N TYR A 254 15.42 8.26 2.17
CA TYR A 254 15.35 8.57 3.61
C TYR A 254 14.01 9.22 3.99
N ALA A 255 13.47 10.12 3.17
CA ALA A 255 12.15 10.70 3.39
C ALA A 255 11.03 9.64 3.38
N ALA A 256 11.10 8.67 2.47
CA ALA A 256 10.18 7.54 2.46
C ALA A 256 10.36 6.65 3.70
N HIS A 257 11.59 6.40 4.14
CA HIS A 257 11.88 5.66 5.37
C HIS A 257 11.29 6.37 6.60
N LEU A 258 11.45 7.68 6.75
CA LEU A 258 10.80 8.46 7.82
C LEU A 258 9.27 8.32 7.80
N GLN A 259 8.68 8.14 6.61
CA GLN A 259 7.26 7.87 6.50
C GLN A 259 6.92 6.42 6.87
N CYS A 260 7.77 5.44 6.53
CA CYS A 260 7.64 4.06 7.00
C CYS A 260 7.70 3.99 8.54
N ASP A 261 8.62 4.69 9.18
CA ASP A 261 8.76 4.74 10.64
C ASP A 261 7.48 5.22 11.32
N LYS A 262 6.83 6.26 10.79
CA LYS A 262 5.52 6.72 11.30
C LYS A 262 4.45 5.63 11.22
N TYR A 263 4.44 4.84 10.15
CA TYR A 263 3.51 3.72 10.04
C TYR A 263 3.88 2.57 10.97
N TYR A 264 5.17 2.37 11.25
CA TYR A 264 5.63 1.42 12.26
C TYR A 264 5.11 1.74 13.66
N ASP A 265 5.13 3.01 14.05
CA ASP A 265 4.56 3.47 15.32
C ASP A 265 3.05 3.12 15.37
N LEU A 266 2.31 3.38 14.29
CA LEU A 266 0.89 3.03 14.19
C LEU A 266 0.64 1.50 14.24
N PHE A 267 1.52 0.69 13.62
CA PHE A 267 1.43 -0.76 13.74
C PHE A 267 1.70 -1.24 15.16
N SER A 268 2.59 -0.57 15.89
CA SER A 268 2.87 -0.90 17.28
C SER A 268 1.69 -0.64 18.22
N GLU A 269 0.79 0.29 17.85
CA GLU A 269 -0.46 0.55 18.56
C GLU A 269 -1.54 -0.52 18.29
N CYS A 270 -1.39 -1.30 17.20
CA CYS A 270 -2.33 -2.34 16.81
C CYS A 270 -1.83 -3.72 17.23
N GLU A 271 -2.32 -4.23 18.38
CA GLU A 271 -1.97 -5.55 18.90
C GLU A 271 -2.14 -6.67 17.85
N ALA A 272 -3.18 -6.56 16.99
CA ALA A 272 -3.50 -7.58 16.01
C ALA A 272 -2.33 -7.82 15.03
N VAL A 273 -1.64 -6.77 14.61
CA VAL A 273 -0.54 -6.87 13.63
C VAL A 273 0.63 -7.68 14.23
N ALA A 274 0.98 -7.43 15.48
CA ALA A 274 2.05 -8.17 16.15
C ALA A 274 1.61 -9.60 16.53
N PHE A 275 0.37 -9.77 17.01
CA PHE A 275 -0.15 -11.06 17.43
C PHE A 275 -0.22 -12.03 16.27
N CYS A 276 -0.61 -11.56 15.08
CA CYS A 276 -0.64 -12.38 13.86
C CYS A 276 0.71 -13.04 13.56
N ILE A 277 1.82 -12.30 13.71
CA ILE A 277 3.17 -12.83 13.51
C ILE A 277 3.56 -13.81 14.61
N ALA A 278 3.21 -13.52 15.86
CA ALA A 278 3.44 -14.44 16.96
C ALA A 278 2.66 -15.77 16.81
N CYS A 279 1.48 -15.72 16.17
CA CYS A 279 0.66 -16.87 15.81
C CYS A 279 1.17 -17.64 14.58
N CYS A 280 2.16 -17.13 13.84
CA CYS A 280 2.79 -17.87 12.75
C CYS A 280 3.78 -18.89 13.33
N PRO A 281 3.57 -20.20 13.12
CA PRO A 281 4.39 -21.25 13.73
C PRO A 281 5.85 -21.21 13.26
N ASP A 282 6.12 -20.69 12.07
CA ASP A 282 7.45 -20.51 11.47
C ASP A 282 8.19 -19.24 11.94
N ARG A 283 7.52 -18.35 12.67
CA ARG A 283 8.04 -17.03 13.05
C ARG A 283 8.03 -16.81 14.56
N LYS A 284 6.84 -16.90 15.16
CA LYS A 284 6.60 -16.66 16.58
C LYS A 284 7.27 -15.37 17.09
N LEU A 285 7.69 -15.38 18.36
CA LEU A 285 8.47 -14.31 18.98
C LEU A 285 9.90 -14.21 18.41
N GLN A 286 10.42 -15.28 17.82
CA GLN A 286 11.78 -15.29 17.24
C GLN A 286 11.92 -14.31 16.09
N TRP A 287 10.89 -14.17 15.25
CA TRP A 287 10.88 -13.22 14.14
C TRP A 287 11.16 -11.77 14.56
N PHE A 288 10.68 -11.38 15.75
CA PHE A 288 10.92 -10.06 16.34
C PHE A 288 12.36 -9.94 16.87
N ARG A 289 12.89 -10.98 17.53
CA ARG A 289 14.30 -11.02 17.98
C ARG A 289 15.26 -10.84 16.80
N ASP A 290 15.02 -11.60 15.73
CA ASP A 290 15.85 -11.58 14.51
C ASP A 290 15.86 -10.20 13.83
N ARG A 291 14.89 -9.35 14.16
CA ARG A 291 14.71 -8.00 13.60
C ARG A 291 15.00 -6.89 14.61
N GLY A 292 15.70 -7.22 15.70
CA GLY A 292 16.25 -6.25 16.63
C GLY A 292 15.27 -5.69 17.65
N TRP A 293 14.11 -6.32 17.85
CA TRP A 293 13.27 -5.99 19.00
C TRP A 293 14.01 -6.36 20.28
N ASN A 294 13.97 -5.47 21.27
CA ASN A 294 14.64 -5.74 22.54
C ASN A 294 13.82 -6.73 23.39
N GLU A 295 14.49 -7.43 24.31
CA GLU A 295 13.85 -8.46 25.14
C GLU A 295 12.71 -7.91 26.00
N VAL A 296 12.74 -6.62 26.36
CA VAL A 296 11.65 -5.97 27.11
C VAL A 296 10.38 -5.85 26.25
N GLN A 297 10.52 -5.42 24.99
CA GLN A 297 9.42 -5.35 24.03
C GLN A 297 8.83 -6.73 23.75
N ILE A 298 9.69 -7.74 23.61
CA ILE A 298 9.27 -9.12 23.33
C ILE A 298 8.58 -9.74 24.54
N ALA A 299 9.09 -9.51 25.75
CA ALA A 299 8.45 -9.93 26.99
C ALA A 299 7.08 -9.27 27.17
N LYS A 300 6.96 -7.98 26.86
CA LYS A 300 5.68 -7.27 26.86
C LYS A 300 4.70 -7.87 25.86
N LEU A 301 5.09 -8.03 24.59
CA LEU A 301 4.26 -8.64 23.55
C LEU A 301 3.79 -10.04 23.97
N ARG A 302 4.70 -10.85 24.52
CA ARG A 302 4.37 -12.17 25.05
C ARG A 302 3.29 -12.09 26.13
N GLN A 303 3.44 -11.18 27.08
CA GLN A 303 2.48 -11.01 28.16
C GLN A 303 1.11 -10.55 27.64
N ASP A 304 1.10 -9.59 26.72
CA ASP A 304 -0.13 -9.09 26.09
C ASP A 304 -0.89 -10.22 25.37
N ILE A 305 -0.19 -11.12 24.65
CA ILE A 305 -0.78 -12.29 24.01
C ILE A 305 -1.38 -13.26 25.03
N ILE A 306 -0.65 -13.54 26.11
CA ILE A 306 -1.09 -14.45 27.19
C ILE A 306 -2.35 -13.90 27.85
N ASP A 307 -2.36 -12.61 28.18
CA ASP A 307 -3.50 -11.98 28.85
C ASP A 307 -4.73 -11.96 27.94
N ARG A 308 -4.56 -11.66 26.65
CA ARG A 308 -5.64 -11.71 25.67
C ARG A 308 -6.20 -13.12 25.47
N PHE A 309 -5.33 -14.12 25.38
CA PHE A 309 -5.73 -15.51 25.27
C PHE A 309 -6.58 -15.94 26.48
N ARG A 310 -6.10 -15.61 27.69
CA ARG A 310 -6.79 -15.93 28.95
C ARG A 310 -8.13 -15.21 29.08
N SER A 311 -8.23 -13.96 28.62
CA SER A 311 -9.47 -13.18 28.72
C SER A 311 -10.55 -13.63 27.76
N CYS A 312 -10.18 -14.12 26.57
CA CYS A 312 -11.14 -14.32 25.47
C CYS A 312 -11.33 -15.78 25.03
N TYR A 313 -10.38 -16.68 25.28
CA TYR A 313 -10.38 -18.03 24.68
C TYR A 313 -10.26 -19.16 25.70
N ARG A 314 -9.90 -18.87 26.95
CA ARG A 314 -9.85 -19.90 27.99
C ARG A 314 -11.24 -20.17 28.55
N THR A 315 -11.88 -21.22 28.05
CA THR A 315 -13.28 -21.58 28.39
C THR A 315 -13.49 -22.23 29.76
N THR A 316 -12.44 -22.44 30.58
CA THR A 316 -12.60 -23.10 31.89
C THR A 316 -11.51 -22.66 32.90
N PRO A 317 -11.87 -22.40 34.18
CA PRO A 317 -10.88 -22.32 35.26
C PRO A 317 -10.13 -23.65 35.36
N PRO A 318 -8.86 -23.65 35.83
CA PRO A 318 -8.17 -24.89 36.09
C PRO A 318 -8.93 -25.64 37.18
N THR A 319 -9.65 -26.71 36.81
CA THR A 319 -10.05 -27.72 37.78
C THR A 319 -8.76 -28.29 38.32
N LEU A 320 -8.36 -27.80 39.51
CA LEU A 320 -7.34 -28.47 40.30
C LEU A 320 -7.73 -29.95 40.35
N PRO A 321 -6.90 -30.88 39.87
CA PRO A 321 -7.15 -32.28 40.16
C PRO A 321 -7.13 -32.39 41.67
N ALA A 322 -8.26 -32.81 42.26
CA ALA A 322 -8.29 -33.22 43.65
C ALA A 322 -7.17 -34.27 43.81
N GLU A 323 -6.15 -33.94 44.60
CA GLU A 323 -5.12 -34.88 45.01
C GLU A 323 -5.81 -36.04 45.71
N THR A 324 -6.11 -37.09 44.94
CA THR A 324 -6.39 -38.39 45.52
C THR A 324 -5.03 -38.95 45.88
N ILE A 325 -4.61 -38.70 47.12
CA ILE A 325 -3.49 -39.38 47.76
C ILE A 325 -3.93 -40.84 47.93
N THR A 326 -3.78 -41.66 46.90
CA THR A 326 -3.67 -43.11 47.07
C THR A 326 -2.23 -43.41 47.46
N SER A 327 -2.03 -43.49 48.78
CA SER A 327 -0.83 -44.05 49.39
C SER A 327 -0.66 -45.52 48.98
N THR A 328 0.11 -45.78 47.93
CA THR A 328 0.74 -47.10 47.73
C THR A 328 2.10 -47.09 48.43
N SER A 329 2.15 -47.77 49.57
CA SER A 329 3.37 -48.09 50.30
C SER A 329 4.30 -48.94 49.43
N GLY A 330 5.47 -48.42 49.10
CA GLY A 330 6.51 -49.16 48.41
C GLY A 330 7.58 -48.26 47.79
N ALA A 331 8.15 -47.33 48.57
CA ALA A 331 9.24 -46.47 48.09
C ALA A 331 10.60 -47.14 48.36
N ASP A 332 11.28 -47.49 47.27
CA ASP A 332 12.67 -47.95 47.27
C ASP A 332 13.60 -46.77 47.64
N ARG A 333 14.34 -46.92 48.75
CA ARG A 333 15.19 -45.88 49.37
C ARG A 333 16.36 -45.42 48.49
N TRP A 334 16.69 -46.17 47.43
CA TRP A 334 17.87 -45.95 46.60
C TRP A 334 17.56 -45.48 45.17
N ALA A 335 16.30 -45.21 44.83
CA ALA A 335 15.96 -44.65 43.53
C ALA A 335 16.36 -43.16 43.46
N PRO A 336 17.11 -42.72 42.43
CA PRO A 336 17.37 -41.30 42.23
C PRO A 336 16.03 -40.56 42.01
N PRO A 337 15.88 -39.31 42.47
CA PRO A 337 14.62 -38.58 42.34
C PRO A 337 14.25 -38.49 40.85
N GLN A 338 13.19 -39.21 40.46
CA GLN A 338 12.58 -39.04 39.16
C GLN A 338 12.05 -37.61 39.10
N ARG A 339 12.67 -36.77 38.27
CA ARG A 339 12.07 -35.52 37.83
C ARG A 339 10.78 -35.89 37.12
N THR A 340 9.64 -35.62 37.75
CA THR A 340 8.35 -35.65 37.06
C THR A 340 8.45 -34.74 35.84
N PRO A 341 8.24 -35.24 34.60
CA PRO A 341 8.19 -34.37 33.44
C PRO A 341 7.05 -33.38 33.67
N ILE A 342 7.37 -32.08 33.64
CA ILE A 342 6.36 -31.02 33.71
C ILE A 342 5.45 -31.24 32.49
N PHE A 343 4.24 -31.73 32.73
CA PHE A 343 3.25 -31.93 31.69
C PHE A 343 2.70 -30.56 31.31
N HIS A 344 3.31 -29.92 30.32
CA HIS A 344 2.79 -28.68 29.78
C HIS A 344 1.51 -28.99 29.01
N ASP A 345 0.39 -28.36 29.42
CA ASP A 345 -0.88 -28.45 28.69
C ASP A 345 -0.62 -28.01 27.23
N PRO A 346 -0.80 -28.90 26.23
CA PRO A 346 -0.57 -28.56 24.84
C PRO A 346 -1.57 -27.51 24.34
N ASN A 347 -2.72 -27.35 25.00
CA ASN A 347 -3.74 -26.35 24.70
C ASN A 347 -3.52 -25.03 25.47
N ASN A 348 -2.28 -24.76 25.89
CA ASN A 348 -1.89 -23.52 26.52
C ASN A 348 -1.03 -22.64 25.60
N ILE A 349 -1.31 -21.34 25.55
CA ILE A 349 -0.63 -20.41 24.63
C ILE A 349 0.85 -20.24 24.99
N GLU A 350 1.20 -20.30 26.27
CA GLU A 350 2.58 -20.24 26.76
C GLU A 350 3.43 -21.38 26.18
N THR A 351 2.89 -22.60 26.21
CA THR A 351 3.54 -23.79 25.63
C THR A 351 3.84 -23.58 24.14
N TYR A 352 2.92 -22.94 23.41
CA TYR A 352 3.10 -22.62 21.99
C TYR A 352 4.18 -21.54 21.76
N LEU A 353 4.15 -20.46 22.56
CA LEU A 353 5.09 -19.34 22.46
C LEU A 353 6.52 -19.71 22.89
N ASP A 354 6.66 -20.69 23.80
CA ASP A 354 7.95 -21.21 24.26
C ASP A 354 8.57 -22.23 23.30
N ALA A 355 7.75 -22.93 22.53
CA ALA A 355 8.26 -23.88 21.56
C ALA A 355 9.01 -23.15 20.43
N ASP A 356 10.07 -23.78 19.92
CA ASP A 356 10.84 -23.25 18.80
C ASP A 356 9.96 -22.99 17.56
N PRO A 357 10.33 -22.03 16.70
CA PRO A 357 9.69 -21.87 15.39
C PRO A 357 9.82 -23.13 14.55
N ILE A 358 8.79 -23.46 13.78
CA ILE A 358 8.74 -24.60 12.87
C ILE A 358 9.24 -24.13 11.50
N PRO A 359 10.48 -24.42 11.09
CA PRO A 359 11.14 -23.72 9.97
C PRO A 359 10.47 -23.95 8.61
N THR A 360 9.75 -25.06 8.45
CA THR A 360 9.05 -25.39 7.21
C THR A 360 7.69 -25.98 7.52
N LEU A 361 6.65 -25.26 7.11
CA LEU A 361 5.30 -25.81 6.97
C LEU A 361 5.26 -26.58 5.63
N VAL A 362 5.79 -27.80 5.61
CA VAL A 362 5.80 -28.64 4.40
C VAL A 362 4.36 -28.85 3.94
N ASP A 363 4.08 -28.46 2.69
CA ASP A 363 2.81 -28.63 1.97
C ASP A 363 1.55 -28.04 2.64
N GLN A 364 1.69 -27.08 3.56
CA GLN A 364 0.55 -26.44 4.21
C GLN A 364 0.77 -24.93 4.43
N THR A 365 -0.30 -24.16 4.26
CA THR A 365 -0.36 -22.75 4.65
C THR A 365 -0.46 -22.61 6.18
N VAL A 366 -0.17 -21.41 6.71
CA VAL A 366 -0.35 -21.11 8.14
C VAL A 366 -1.80 -21.36 8.59
N LEU A 367 -2.79 -21.07 7.74
CA LEU A 367 -4.20 -21.34 8.01
C LEU A 367 -4.48 -22.85 8.12
N GLN A 368 -4.00 -23.65 7.18
CA GLN A 368 -4.15 -25.10 7.19
C GLN A 368 -3.49 -25.74 8.42
N TYR A 369 -2.31 -25.25 8.81
CA TYR A 369 -1.62 -25.71 10.02
C TYR A 369 -2.51 -25.56 11.25
N TRP A 370 -3.14 -24.40 11.43
CA TRP A 370 -3.98 -24.15 12.60
C TRP A 370 -5.33 -24.86 12.54
N ASP A 371 -5.91 -25.00 11.36
CA ASP A 371 -7.15 -25.75 11.16
C ASP A 371 -6.97 -27.22 11.58
N CYS A 372 -5.87 -27.86 11.17
CA CYS A 372 -5.53 -29.23 11.62
C CYS A 372 -5.29 -29.33 13.14
N ARG A 373 -4.95 -28.22 13.81
CA ARG A 373 -4.69 -28.17 15.26
C ARG A 373 -5.94 -27.96 16.09
N LEU A 374 -7.10 -27.64 15.49
CA LEU A 374 -8.37 -27.50 16.22
C LEU A 374 -8.75 -28.75 17.01
N GLN A 375 -8.33 -29.94 16.56
CA GLN A 375 -8.61 -31.21 17.26
C GLN A 375 -7.72 -31.44 18.49
N ARG A 376 -6.51 -30.88 18.52
CA ARG A 376 -5.50 -31.18 19.55
C ARG A 376 -5.29 -30.03 20.54
N THR A 377 -5.37 -28.81 20.06
CA THR A 377 -5.13 -27.58 20.81
C THR A 377 -6.22 -26.57 20.45
N PRO A 378 -7.50 -26.87 20.74
CA PRO A 378 -8.65 -26.13 20.23
C PRO A 378 -8.64 -24.64 20.57
N ASP A 379 -8.27 -24.28 21.79
CA ASP A 379 -8.34 -22.88 22.24
C ASP A 379 -7.22 -22.07 21.62
N VAL A 380 -5.99 -22.61 21.61
CA VAL A 380 -4.84 -21.99 20.93
C VAL A 380 -5.09 -21.85 19.43
N ALA A 381 -5.62 -22.89 18.79
CA ALA A 381 -5.92 -22.86 17.36
C ALA A 381 -7.00 -21.82 17.02
N ARG A 382 -8.08 -21.73 17.80
CA ARG A 382 -9.11 -20.70 17.62
C ARG A 382 -8.56 -19.29 17.83
N PHE A 383 -7.73 -19.09 18.86
CA PHE A 383 -7.05 -17.83 19.11
C PHE A 383 -6.21 -17.44 17.90
N CYS A 384 -5.30 -18.30 17.47
CA CYS A 384 -4.41 -18.02 16.34
C CYS A 384 -5.20 -17.74 15.06
N LEU A 385 -6.17 -18.60 14.70
CA LEU A 385 -7.03 -18.44 13.52
C LEU A 385 -7.76 -17.10 13.50
N SER A 386 -8.26 -16.62 14.64
CA SER A 386 -8.98 -15.34 14.72
C SER A 386 -8.13 -14.12 14.33
N TYR A 387 -6.81 -14.22 14.50
CA TYR A 387 -5.86 -13.19 14.10
C TYR A 387 -5.37 -13.40 12.66
N ILE A 388 -4.85 -14.58 12.33
CA ILE A 388 -4.18 -14.82 11.04
C ILE A 388 -5.12 -14.89 9.83
N SER A 389 -6.41 -15.20 10.04
CA SER A 389 -7.41 -15.27 8.97
C SER A 389 -7.93 -13.90 8.57
N ALA A 390 -7.59 -12.85 9.33
CA ALA A 390 -8.00 -11.51 9.01
C ALA A 390 -7.34 -11.09 7.67
N PRO A 391 -8.14 -10.63 6.69
CA PRO A 391 -7.60 -10.12 5.44
C PRO A 391 -6.59 -9.02 5.75
N GLY A 392 -5.45 -9.01 5.06
CA GLY A 392 -4.46 -7.94 5.24
C GLY A 392 -4.97 -6.56 4.83
N LYS A 393 -6.21 -6.46 4.33
CA LYS A 393 -6.79 -5.33 3.59
C LYS A 393 -7.67 -4.39 4.42
N SER A 394 -8.11 -4.73 5.64
CA SER A 394 -9.03 -3.90 6.43
C SER A 394 -8.82 -3.99 7.94
N PHE A 395 -8.29 -2.93 8.56
CA PHE A 395 -8.35 -2.71 10.01
C PHE A 395 -8.83 -1.30 10.31
N SER A 396 -9.64 -1.11 11.34
CA SER A 396 -10.09 0.22 11.79
C SER A 396 -9.36 0.54 13.09
N LEU A 397 -8.64 1.67 13.14
CA LEU A 397 -8.04 2.18 14.37
C LEU A 397 -8.91 3.32 14.90
N SER A 398 -9.55 3.09 16.05
CA SER A 398 -10.10 4.17 16.86
C SER A 398 -8.99 4.74 17.74
N SER A 399 -8.30 5.80 17.29
CA SER A 399 -7.34 6.50 18.15
C SER A 399 -8.09 7.44 19.10
N SER A 400 -7.94 7.23 20.41
CA SER A 400 -8.44 8.16 21.45
C SER A 400 -7.32 8.98 22.11
N THR A 401 -6.06 8.89 21.63
CA THR A 401 -4.89 9.33 22.43
C THR A 401 -4.02 10.41 21.80
N LEU A 402 -4.33 10.87 20.59
CA LEU A 402 -3.72 12.10 20.03
C LEU A 402 -4.85 13.01 19.55
N GLY A 403 -5.14 14.05 20.32
CA GLY A 403 -6.21 15.03 20.08
C GLY A 403 -6.00 15.93 18.85
N ILE A 404 -5.71 15.34 17.69
CA ILE A 404 -5.54 16.02 16.40
C ILE A 404 -6.38 15.35 15.29
N LEU A 405 -7.01 14.18 15.54
CA LEU A 405 -7.84 13.50 14.53
C LEU A 405 -9.24 13.22 15.08
N SER A 406 -10.23 13.95 14.58
CA SER A 406 -11.64 13.86 15.02
C SER A 406 -12.43 12.73 14.33
N GLN A 407 -11.78 11.76 13.69
CA GLN A 407 -12.43 10.67 12.93
C GLN A 407 -11.64 9.36 13.05
N PRO A 408 -12.30 8.18 13.04
CA PRO A 408 -11.62 6.88 13.02
C PRO A 408 -10.74 6.75 11.76
N LEU A 409 -9.46 6.43 11.95
CA LEU A 409 -8.56 6.14 10.83
C LEU A 409 -8.84 4.72 10.35
N TYR A 410 -9.55 4.60 9.24
CA TYR A 410 -9.69 3.32 8.54
C TYR A 410 -8.34 2.95 7.93
N PHE A 411 -7.67 1.98 8.52
CA PHE A 411 -6.44 1.37 8.03
C PHE A 411 -6.80 0.30 7.00
N THR A 412 -7.16 0.70 5.78
CA THR A 412 -7.17 -0.25 4.67
C THR A 412 -5.75 -0.32 4.12
N ALA A 413 -5.06 -1.46 4.30
CA ALA A 413 -3.73 -1.61 3.71
C ALA A 413 -3.80 -1.46 2.18
N THR A 414 -4.95 -1.79 1.56
CA THR A 414 -5.46 -1.22 0.30
C THR A 414 -6.99 -1.41 0.22
N SER A 415 -7.77 -0.41 -0.24
CA SER A 415 -9.23 -0.49 -0.52
C SER A 415 -9.57 -1.27 -1.80
N VAL A 416 -8.62 -2.06 -2.32
CA VAL A 416 -8.64 -2.49 -3.72
C VAL A 416 -9.57 -3.69 -3.96
N GLU A 417 -9.92 -4.50 -2.96
CA GLU A 417 -10.86 -5.62 -3.19
C GLU A 417 -12.30 -5.13 -3.38
N PRO A 418 -12.87 -4.28 -2.50
CA PRO A 418 -14.10 -3.57 -2.83
C PRO A 418 -13.94 -2.83 -4.15
N GLU A 419 -12.88 -2.05 -4.38
CA GLU A 419 -12.71 -1.31 -5.65
C GLU A 419 -12.60 -2.21 -6.89
N ARG A 420 -12.06 -3.43 -6.79
CA ARG A 420 -11.95 -4.40 -7.88
C ARG A 420 -13.31 -5.03 -8.13
N THR A 421 -14.04 -5.42 -7.10
CA THR A 421 -15.43 -5.88 -7.22
C THR A 421 -16.31 -4.75 -7.74
N PHE A 422 -16.10 -3.51 -7.30
CA PHE A 422 -16.76 -2.31 -7.81
C PHE A 422 -16.33 -1.99 -9.26
N SER A 423 -15.08 -2.22 -9.66
CA SER A 423 -14.60 -1.98 -11.03
C SER A 423 -15.09 -3.06 -12.00
N LYS A 424 -15.11 -4.33 -11.57
CA LYS A 424 -15.73 -5.43 -12.30
C LYS A 424 -17.24 -5.21 -12.41
N GLY A 425 -17.90 -4.86 -11.30
CA GLY A 425 -19.30 -4.48 -11.26
C GLY A 425 -19.60 -3.25 -12.13
N ARG A 426 -18.71 -2.25 -12.16
CA ARG A 426 -18.82 -1.05 -13.01
C ARG A 426 -18.66 -1.36 -14.50
N ASN A 427 -17.90 -2.38 -14.88
CA ASN A 427 -17.86 -2.88 -16.26
C ASN A 427 -19.12 -3.70 -16.63
N GLN A 428 -19.86 -4.22 -15.65
CA GLN A 428 -21.16 -4.88 -15.86
C GLN A 428 -22.35 -3.93 -15.76
N ILE A 429 -22.16 -2.76 -15.12
CA ILE A 429 -23.07 -1.62 -15.23
C ILE A 429 -22.71 -0.94 -16.55
N ASP A 430 -23.32 -1.42 -17.64
CA ASP A 430 -23.31 -0.69 -18.90
C ASP A 430 -23.61 0.79 -18.64
N TRP A 431 -22.99 1.69 -19.41
CA TRP A 431 -23.20 3.14 -19.33
C TRP A 431 -24.70 3.53 -19.42
N ASN A 432 -25.55 2.62 -19.92
CA ASN A 432 -27.00 2.78 -20.03
C ASN A 432 -27.82 2.21 -18.85
N GLN A 433 -27.20 1.61 -17.83
CA GLN A 433 -27.86 1.08 -16.62
C GLN A 433 -27.60 1.96 -15.37
N GLN A 434 -27.66 3.29 -15.50
CA GLN A 434 -27.46 4.23 -14.38
C GLN A 434 -28.56 4.22 -13.29
N SER A 435 -29.40 3.18 -13.21
CA SER A 435 -30.48 3.11 -12.23
C SER A 435 -30.69 1.70 -11.67
N MET A 436 -29.61 1.01 -11.32
CA MET A 436 -29.73 -0.18 -10.48
C MET A 436 -29.99 0.26 -9.03
N GLY A 437 -31.15 -0.08 -8.48
CA GLY A 437 -31.49 0.21 -7.09
C GLY A 437 -30.53 -0.49 -6.13
N GLN A 438 -30.34 0.10 -4.95
CA GLN A 438 -29.44 -0.41 -3.91
C GLN A 438 -29.77 -1.85 -3.49
N ASP A 439 -31.06 -2.22 -3.56
CA ASP A 439 -31.60 -3.55 -3.28
C ASP A 439 -31.18 -4.62 -4.30
N THR A 440 -30.80 -4.23 -5.51
CA THR A 440 -30.26 -5.16 -6.53
C THR A 440 -28.74 -5.11 -6.57
N PHE A 441 -28.17 -3.93 -6.32
CA PHE A 441 -26.74 -3.71 -6.32
C PHE A 441 -26.03 -4.49 -5.19
N ASN A 442 -26.49 -4.38 -3.95
CA ASN A 442 -25.84 -5.02 -2.81
C ASN A 442 -25.84 -6.56 -2.90
N PRO A 443 -26.95 -7.24 -3.19
CA PRO A 443 -26.94 -8.71 -3.31
C PRO A 443 -26.06 -9.19 -4.47
N ARG A 444 -26.03 -8.46 -5.59
CA ARG A 444 -25.20 -8.81 -6.75
C ARG A 444 -23.71 -8.71 -6.41
N MET A 445 -23.30 -7.66 -5.71
CA MET A 445 -21.92 -7.51 -5.21
C MET A 445 -21.52 -8.64 -4.25
N VAL A 446 -22.43 -9.05 -3.36
CA VAL A 446 -22.20 -10.18 -2.44
C VAL A 446 -22.07 -11.50 -3.20
N MET A 447 -22.99 -11.79 -4.12
CA MET A 447 -22.95 -13.00 -4.94
C MET A 447 -21.68 -13.09 -5.81
N GLU A 448 -21.25 -11.98 -6.41
CA GLU A 448 -19.99 -11.92 -7.15
C GLU A 448 -18.77 -12.12 -6.25
N SER A 449 -18.80 -11.62 -5.01
CA SER A 449 -17.71 -11.86 -4.06
C SER A 449 -17.54 -13.32 -3.67
N TRP A 450 -18.59 -14.13 -3.86
CA TRP A 450 -18.58 -15.58 -3.61
C TRP A 450 -18.36 -16.40 -4.87
N ALA A 451 -18.53 -15.83 -6.08
CA ALA A 451 -18.49 -16.58 -7.34
C ALA A 451 -17.20 -17.37 -7.58
N ASP A 452 -16.06 -16.86 -7.07
CA ASP A 452 -14.75 -17.51 -7.17
C ASP A 452 -14.38 -18.34 -5.92
N ALA A 453 -15.27 -18.40 -4.91
CA ALA A 453 -15.01 -19.15 -3.69
C ALA A 453 -15.12 -20.66 -3.96
N PRO A 454 -14.15 -21.49 -3.55
CA PRO A 454 -14.12 -22.92 -3.87
C PRO A 454 -15.28 -23.73 -3.28
N TRP A 455 -15.99 -23.17 -2.31
CA TRP A 455 -17.17 -23.76 -1.67
C TRP A 455 -18.50 -23.21 -2.22
N PHE A 456 -18.47 -22.22 -3.10
CA PHE A 456 -19.65 -21.58 -3.64
C PHE A 456 -19.93 -22.11 -5.06
N ASP A 457 -21.08 -22.77 -5.22
CA ASP A 457 -21.57 -23.22 -6.52
C ASP A 457 -22.80 -22.41 -6.89
N LEU A 458 -22.69 -21.65 -7.99
CA LEU A 458 -23.76 -20.81 -8.51
C LEU A 458 -25.04 -21.61 -8.80
N ASN A 459 -24.92 -22.88 -9.21
CA ASN A 459 -26.07 -23.74 -9.48
C ASN A 459 -26.79 -24.16 -8.21
N ILE A 460 -26.05 -24.37 -7.11
CA ILE A 460 -26.63 -24.67 -5.80
C ILE A 460 -27.32 -23.42 -5.26
N ALA A 461 -26.67 -22.26 -5.34
CA ALA A 461 -27.26 -21.00 -4.93
C ALA A 461 -28.54 -20.66 -5.73
N ALA A 462 -28.52 -20.84 -7.06
CA ALA A 462 -29.69 -20.64 -7.91
C ALA A 462 -30.84 -21.58 -7.54
N ARG A 463 -30.56 -22.85 -7.27
CA ARG A 463 -31.58 -23.83 -6.84
C ARG A 463 -32.18 -23.47 -5.49
N VAL A 464 -31.35 -23.08 -4.52
CA VAL A 464 -31.82 -22.62 -3.20
C VAL A 464 -32.68 -21.36 -3.33
N LEU A 465 -32.33 -20.44 -4.23
CA LEU A 465 -33.14 -19.26 -4.51
C LEU A 465 -34.47 -19.62 -5.19
N GLU A 466 -34.49 -20.55 -6.16
CA GLU A 466 -35.72 -21.03 -6.79
C GLU A 466 -36.65 -21.76 -5.81
N GLU A 467 -36.09 -22.51 -4.86
CA GLU A 467 -36.85 -23.25 -3.86
C GLU A 467 -37.40 -22.35 -2.74
N ASN A 468 -36.70 -21.27 -2.39
CA ASN A 468 -37.03 -20.45 -1.21
C ASN A 468 -37.50 -19.03 -1.50
N CYS A 469 -37.28 -18.49 -2.71
CA CYS A 469 -37.81 -17.19 -3.09
C CYS A 469 -39.14 -17.36 -3.83
N ARG A 470 -40.16 -16.58 -3.43
CA ARG A 470 -41.42 -16.53 -4.18
C ARG A 470 -41.12 -16.06 -5.61
N PRO A 471 -41.76 -16.64 -6.64
CA PRO A 471 -41.57 -16.21 -8.01
C PRO A 471 -41.82 -14.71 -8.11
N LEU A 472 -40.82 -13.97 -8.61
CA LEU A 472 -40.98 -12.58 -8.99
C LEU A 472 -42.17 -12.52 -9.94
N ARG A 473 -43.23 -11.82 -9.53
CA ARG A 473 -44.47 -11.67 -10.29
C ARG A 473 -44.10 -11.37 -11.75
N SER A 474 -44.41 -12.31 -12.64
CA SER A 474 -44.42 -12.05 -14.06
C SER A 474 -45.34 -10.86 -14.31
N LYS A 475 -44.80 -9.80 -14.93
CA LYS A 475 -45.62 -8.73 -15.50
C LYS A 475 -46.54 -9.37 -16.54
N THR A 476 -47.82 -9.42 -16.22
CA THR A 476 -48.93 -9.33 -17.18
C THR A 476 -49.64 -8.03 -16.91
#